data_AF-A0A8T2UZG6-F1
#
_entry.id   AF-A0A8T2UZG6-F1
#
_cell.length_a   1.000
_cell.length_b   1.000
_cell.length_c   1.000
_cell.angle_alpha   90.00
_cell.angle_beta   90.00
_cell.angle_gamma   90.00
#
_symmetry.space_group_name_H-M   'P 1'
#
loop_
_entity.id
_entity.type
_entity.pdbx_description
1 polymer ?
#
loop_
_entity_poly.entity_id
_entity_poly.type
_entity_poly.pdbx_seq_one_letter_code
_entity_poly.pdbx_strand_id
1 'polypeptide(L)'
;MVRDEWMTQLPPERKEGAPSQQSTFFSRYGKSGRGDTSVWTDTPLERMQKAKTTFIEGQRQGMMESKSSTLQREEKNSAVAGLMDEFNSSKRAKSLVEKHQMGMSKKSKKTAFSDKGMQQPAEWEGSHPWKPWDREKDLTAGRQKVNLDASKMREGLESRFSASHQESSFL
;
A
#
# COMPACT_ATOMS: atom_id res chain seq x y z
N MET A 1 -20.53 -15.63 60.81
CA MET A 1 -19.98 -16.31 59.62
C MET A 1 -19.11 -15.31 58.90
N VAL A 2 -17.79 -15.50 58.96
CA VAL A 2 -16.84 -14.67 58.21
C VAL A 2 -16.75 -15.26 56.80
N ARG A 3 -16.82 -14.39 55.79
CA ARG A 3 -16.80 -14.80 54.39
C ARG A 3 -15.35 -15.13 54.01
N ASP A 4 -15.14 -16.28 53.36
CA ASP A 4 -13.81 -16.75 52.99
C ASP A 4 -13.05 -15.70 52.16
N GLU A 5 -11.74 -15.60 52.39
CA GLU A 5 -10.90 -14.51 51.86
C GLU A 5 -10.91 -14.44 50.33
N TRP A 6 -11.06 -15.58 49.64
CA TRP A 6 -11.19 -15.67 48.18
C TRP A 6 -12.49 -15.08 47.62
N MET A 7 -13.48 -14.83 48.48
CA MET A 7 -14.77 -14.24 48.12
C MET A 7 -14.83 -12.73 48.35
N THR A 8 -13.82 -12.15 49.03
CA THR A 8 -13.75 -10.70 49.31
C THR A 8 -12.52 -10.03 48.72
N GLN A 9 -11.45 -10.79 48.46
CA GLN A 9 -10.24 -10.28 47.85
C GLN A 9 -10.27 -10.62 46.36
N LEU A 10 -10.48 -9.60 45.52
CA LEU A 10 -10.36 -9.75 44.08
C LEU A 10 -8.90 -10.12 43.76
N PRO A 11 -8.63 -11.12 42.89
CA PRO A 11 -7.27 -11.44 42.48
C PRO A 11 -6.54 -10.18 42.01
N PRO A 12 -5.24 -10.01 42.32
CA PRO A 12 -4.50 -8.82 41.94
C PRO A 12 -4.67 -8.55 40.44
N GLU A 13 -5.05 -7.31 40.10
CA GLU A 13 -5.21 -6.94 38.70
C GLU A 13 -3.93 -7.25 37.93
N ARG A 14 -4.09 -7.94 36.80
CA ARG A 14 -2.97 -8.24 35.92
C ARG A 14 -2.38 -6.93 35.42
N LYS A 15 -1.17 -6.59 35.88
CA LYS A 15 -0.42 -5.41 35.43
C LYS A 15 -0.36 -5.40 33.89
N GLU A 16 -0.65 -4.25 33.29
CA GLU A 16 -0.57 -4.03 31.84
C GLU A 16 0.86 -4.32 31.33
N GLY A 17 1.09 -5.54 30.85
CA GLY A 17 2.41 -5.90 30.34
C GLY A 17 2.82 -7.36 30.41
N ALA A 18 2.02 -8.27 30.98
CA ALA A 18 2.25 -9.68 30.74
C ALA A 18 1.86 -10.01 29.28
N PRO A 19 2.80 -10.33 28.39
CA PRO A 19 2.46 -10.69 27.01
C PRO A 19 1.66 -12.00 27.05
N SER A 20 0.39 -11.93 26.67
CA SER A 20 -0.38 -13.11 26.34
C SER A 20 0.20 -13.71 25.06
N GLN A 21 0.96 -14.78 25.23
CA GLN A 21 1.43 -15.73 24.21
C GLN A 21 2.04 -15.12 22.93
N GLN A 22 3.37 -15.00 22.97
CA GLN A 22 4.32 -15.07 21.85
C GLN A 22 4.04 -14.20 20.61
N SER A 23 4.22 -12.88 20.73
CA SER A 23 4.59 -12.05 19.57
C SER A 23 6.12 -11.98 19.47
N THR A 24 6.71 -12.46 18.38
CA THR A 24 8.16 -12.39 18.12
C THR A 24 8.64 -11.01 17.67
N PHE A 25 7.78 -10.01 17.64
CA PHE A 25 8.08 -8.66 17.18
C PHE A 25 7.76 -7.62 18.25
N PHE A 26 8.66 -6.65 18.43
CA PHE A 26 8.43 -5.50 19.31
C PHE A 26 7.49 -4.50 18.62
N SER A 27 6.48 -4.03 19.33
CA SER A 27 5.61 -2.96 18.85
C SER A 27 6.46 -1.72 18.53
N ARG A 28 6.40 -1.24 17.28
CA ARG A 28 7.08 -0.01 16.86
C ARG A 28 6.55 1.25 17.54
N TYR A 29 5.38 1.16 18.16
CA TYR A 29 4.72 2.27 18.83
C TYR A 29 4.61 1.96 20.33
N GLY A 30 4.83 2.99 21.16
CA GLY A 30 4.60 2.87 22.60
C GLY A 30 3.15 2.46 22.87
N LYS A 31 2.93 1.73 23.97
CA LYS A 31 1.57 1.40 24.42
C LYS A 31 0.83 2.72 24.65
N SER A 32 -0.12 3.06 23.78
CA SER A 32 -1.09 4.10 24.09
C SER A 32 -1.84 3.65 25.34
N GLY A 33 -1.97 4.53 26.33
CA GLY A 33 -2.71 4.22 27.55
C GLY A 33 -4.13 3.71 27.24
N ARG A 34 -4.77 3.06 28.22
CA ARG A 34 -6.06 2.35 28.16
C ARG A 34 -7.26 3.14 27.57
N GLY A 35 -7.05 4.39 27.14
CA GLY A 35 -8.10 5.28 26.67
C GLY A 35 -9.04 5.67 27.79
N ASP A 36 -10.08 6.40 27.44
CA ASP A 36 -11.14 6.73 28.38
C ASP A 36 -12.05 5.51 28.60
N THR A 37 -12.17 5.09 29.85
CA THR A 37 -12.91 3.89 30.24
C THR A 37 -14.19 4.21 31.03
N SER A 38 -14.51 5.50 31.18
CA SER A 38 -15.71 5.99 31.89
C SER A 38 -17.02 5.87 31.06
N VAL A 39 -16.95 5.31 29.85
CA VAL A 39 -18.12 5.14 28.96
C VAL A 39 -19.28 4.39 29.63
N TRP A 40 -18.98 3.47 30.56
CA TRP A 40 -19.99 2.70 31.28
C TRP A 40 -20.53 3.39 32.55
N THR A 41 -19.80 4.37 33.10
CA THR A 41 -20.20 5.14 34.28
C THR A 41 -20.90 6.46 33.94
N ASP A 42 -20.74 6.93 32.70
CA ASP A 42 -21.28 8.22 32.25
C ASP A 42 -22.81 8.23 32.20
N THR A 43 -23.42 9.28 32.77
CA THR A 43 -24.84 9.59 32.57
C THR A 43 -25.11 10.04 31.12
N PRO A 44 -26.36 9.96 30.63
CA PRO A 44 -26.71 10.40 29.27
C PRO A 44 -26.32 11.86 28.97
N LEU A 45 -26.39 12.74 29.98
CA LEU A 45 -26.01 14.15 29.86
C LEU A 45 -24.48 14.31 29.72
N GLU A 46 -23.71 13.63 30.56
CA GLU A 46 -22.25 13.66 30.53
C GLU A 46 -21.72 13.11 29.20
N ARG A 47 -22.33 12.03 28.69
CA ARG A 47 -22.00 11.47 27.37
C ARG A 47 -22.17 12.50 26.25
N MET A 48 -23.24 13.31 26.28
CA MET A 48 -23.46 14.37 25.28
C MET A 48 -22.43 15.49 25.39
N GLN A 49 -22.09 15.92 26.62
CA GLN A 49 -21.09 16.98 26.83
C GLN A 49 -19.71 16.52 26.36
N LYS A 50 -19.35 15.29 26.69
CA LYS A 50 -18.11 14.66 26.29
C LYS A 50 -17.99 14.48 24.79
N ALA A 51 -19.06 14.03 24.12
CA ALA A 51 -19.08 13.96 22.66
C ALA A 51 -18.78 15.32 22.01
N LYS A 52 -19.32 16.41 22.58
CA LYS A 52 -19.04 17.78 22.11
C LYS A 52 -17.59 18.17 22.31
N THR A 53 -17.01 17.91 23.49
CA THR A 53 -15.60 18.26 23.77
C THR A 53 -14.66 17.44 22.89
N THR A 54 -14.86 16.13 22.76
CA THR A 54 -14.05 15.27 21.89
C THR A 54 -14.13 15.67 20.42
N PHE A 55 -15.30 16.13 19.97
CA PHE A 55 -15.48 16.60 18.59
C PHE A 55 -14.69 17.89 18.32
N ILE A 56 -14.73 18.85 19.24
CA ILE A 56 -13.96 20.10 19.13
C ILE A 56 -12.46 19.81 19.20
N GLU A 57 -12.04 18.94 20.10
CA GLU A 57 -10.64 18.53 20.24
C GLU A 57 -10.12 17.81 18.99
N GLY A 58 -10.90 16.88 18.43
CA GLY A 58 -10.55 16.18 17.19
C GLY A 58 -10.35 17.12 16.01
N GLN A 59 -11.21 18.15 15.86
CA GLN A 59 -11.02 19.17 14.83
C GLN A 59 -9.75 19.99 15.05
N ARG A 60 -9.48 20.41 16.29
CA ARG A 60 -8.27 21.16 16.64
C ARG A 60 -7.02 20.32 16.37
N GLN A 61 -7.01 19.04 16.76
CA GLN A 61 -5.92 18.12 16.53
C GLN A 61 -5.69 17.91 15.02
N GLY A 62 -6.74 17.66 14.24
CA GLY A 62 -6.65 17.50 12.78
C GLY A 62 -6.08 18.73 12.08
N MET A 63 -6.45 19.94 12.53
CA MET A 63 -5.88 21.21 12.01
C MET A 63 -4.41 21.43 12.40
N MET A 64 -3.96 20.91 13.54
CA MET A 64 -2.55 20.98 13.93
C MET A 64 -1.70 19.95 13.18
N GLU A 65 -2.21 18.72 13.08
CA GLU A 65 -1.57 17.61 12.34
C GLU A 65 -1.44 17.95 10.85
N SER A 66 -2.48 18.53 10.23
CA SER A 66 -2.44 18.90 8.82
C SER A 66 -1.40 19.98 8.53
N LYS A 67 -1.23 20.94 9.44
CA LYS A 67 -0.22 22.00 9.29
C LYS A 67 1.19 21.46 9.46
N SER A 68 1.42 20.63 10.49
CA SER A 68 2.74 20.01 10.71
C SER A 68 3.12 19.03 9.61
N SER A 69 2.18 18.21 9.14
CA SER A 69 2.42 17.25 8.06
C SER A 69 2.70 17.94 6.73
N THR A 70 2.03 19.06 6.45
CA THR A 70 2.21 19.81 5.20
C THR A 70 3.59 20.46 5.18
N LEU A 71 4.00 21.14 6.25
CA LEU A 71 5.32 21.75 6.36
C LEU A 71 6.45 20.71 6.24
N GLN A 72 6.35 19.59 6.97
CA GLN A 72 7.34 18.51 6.88
C GLN A 72 7.39 17.87 5.49
N ARG A 73 6.25 17.80 4.78
CA ARG A 73 6.19 17.24 3.42
C ARG A 73 6.81 18.21 2.41
N GLU A 74 6.58 19.51 2.57
CA GLU A 74 7.18 20.55 1.73
C GLU A 74 8.70 20.59 1.87
N GLU A 75 9.22 20.52 3.10
CA GLU A 75 10.67 20.46 3.37
C GLU A 75 11.33 19.20 2.78
N LYS A 76 10.66 18.04 2.89
CA LYS A 76 11.15 16.79 2.28
C LYS A 76 11.13 16.88 0.76
N ASN A 77 10.06 17.43 0.18
CA ASN A 77 9.93 17.57 -1.27
C ASN A 77 10.98 18.54 -1.84
N SER A 78 11.28 19.65 -1.15
CA SER A 78 12.30 20.61 -1.59
C SER A 78 13.71 20.02 -1.54
N ALA A 79 14.04 19.27 -0.47
CA ALA A 79 15.31 18.56 -0.37
C ALA A 79 15.46 17.49 -1.46
N VAL A 80 14.40 16.74 -1.77
CA VAL A 80 14.39 15.73 -2.84
C VAL A 80 14.51 16.39 -4.22
N ALA A 81 13.90 17.56 -4.43
CA ALA A 81 14.02 18.32 -5.68
C ALA A 81 15.47 18.76 -5.93
N GLY A 82 16.15 19.31 -4.91
CA GLY A 82 17.56 19.68 -5.02
C GLY A 82 18.46 18.50 -5.40
N LEU A 83 18.25 17.34 -4.79
CA LEU A 83 18.99 16.11 -5.11
C LEU A 83 18.79 15.67 -6.57
N MET A 84 17.56 15.78 -7.08
CA MET A 84 17.22 15.44 -8.46
C MET A 84 17.89 16.40 -9.45
N ASP A 85 17.98 17.69 -9.12
CA ASP A 85 18.64 18.70 -9.95
C ASP A 85 20.17 18.51 -10.02
N GLU A 86 20.82 18.20 -8.89
CA GLU A 86 22.24 17.82 -8.84
C GLU A 86 22.53 16.56 -9.68
N PHE A 87 21.65 15.56 -9.58
CA PHE A 87 21.78 14.36 -10.40
C PHE A 87 21.55 14.63 -11.89
N ASN A 88 20.56 15.44 -12.23
CA ASN A 88 20.25 15.80 -13.62
C ASN A 88 21.39 16.62 -14.24
N SER A 89 21.95 17.59 -13.52
CA SER A 89 23.08 18.39 -14.01
C SER A 89 24.34 17.54 -14.28
N SER A 90 24.64 16.55 -13.42
CA SER A 90 25.83 15.71 -13.56
C SER A 90 25.67 14.53 -14.55
N LYS A 91 24.51 13.86 -14.56
CA LYS A 91 24.27 12.65 -15.37
C LYS A 91 23.36 12.86 -16.58
N ARG A 92 22.65 13.99 -16.64
CA ARG A 92 21.59 14.22 -17.64
C ARG A 92 21.66 15.65 -18.19
N ALA A 93 22.76 15.97 -18.87
CA ALA A 93 23.04 17.30 -19.45
C ALA A 93 21.97 17.90 -20.37
N LYS A 94 20.96 17.13 -20.82
CA LYS A 94 19.79 17.62 -21.57
C LYS A 94 18.52 16.97 -21.06
N SER A 95 17.51 17.80 -20.77
CA SER A 95 16.18 17.32 -20.37
C SER A 95 15.50 16.56 -21.51
N LEU A 96 14.59 15.64 -21.18
CA LEU A 96 13.79 14.94 -22.20
C LEU A 96 12.98 15.93 -23.05
N VAL A 97 12.43 16.96 -22.41
CA VAL A 97 11.68 18.04 -23.09
C VAL A 97 12.59 18.79 -24.06
N GLU A 98 13.79 19.13 -23.63
CA GLU A 98 14.79 19.81 -24.46
C GLU A 98 15.24 18.91 -25.63
N LYS A 99 15.44 17.61 -25.40
CA LYS A 99 15.74 16.65 -26.48
C LYS A 99 14.61 16.60 -27.52
N HIS A 100 13.35 16.63 -27.08
CA HIS A 100 12.21 16.71 -27.99
C HIS A 100 12.17 18.04 -28.74
N GLN A 101 12.34 19.19 -28.07
CA GLN A 101 12.39 20.50 -28.74
C GLN A 101 13.55 20.59 -29.75
N MET A 102 14.73 20.07 -29.40
CA MET A 102 15.86 19.95 -30.31
C MET A 102 15.55 18.98 -31.48
N GLY A 103 14.83 17.89 -31.22
CA GLY A 103 14.40 16.94 -32.26
C GLY A 103 13.39 17.55 -33.22
N MET A 104 12.42 18.32 -32.70
CA MET A 104 11.40 19.02 -33.47
C MET A 104 12.00 20.13 -34.33
N SER A 105 12.94 20.92 -33.79
CA SER A 105 13.64 21.96 -34.57
C SER A 105 14.60 21.39 -35.63
N LYS A 106 15.16 20.19 -35.40
CA LYS A 106 15.94 19.46 -36.42
C LYS A 106 15.04 18.84 -37.50
N LYS A 107 13.85 18.37 -37.13
CA LYS A 107 12.84 17.89 -38.08
C LYS A 107 12.35 19.05 -38.96
N SER A 108 12.07 20.24 -38.38
CA SER A 108 11.64 21.42 -39.15
C SER A 108 12.70 21.94 -40.13
N LYS A 109 14.00 21.86 -39.79
CA LYS A 109 15.09 22.17 -40.74
C LYS A 109 15.26 21.11 -41.85
N LYS A 110 14.94 19.84 -41.60
CA LYS A 110 14.95 18.78 -42.62
C LYS A 110 13.70 18.78 -43.49
N THR A 111 12.57 19.27 -43.00
CA THR A 111 11.33 19.41 -43.77
C THR A 111 11.29 20.67 -44.64
N ALA A 112 12.28 21.56 -44.58
CA ALA A 112 12.47 22.61 -45.59
C ALA A 112 12.95 22.04 -46.96
N PHE A 113 13.29 20.75 -47.04
CA PHE A 113 13.56 20.02 -48.29
C PHE A 113 12.51 18.92 -48.59
N SER A 114 11.52 18.72 -47.73
CA SER A 114 10.44 17.78 -48.01
C SER A 114 9.12 18.39 -47.56
N ASP A 115 8.55 19.17 -48.47
CA ASP A 115 7.15 19.51 -48.45
C ASP A 115 6.32 18.22 -48.50
N LYS A 116 5.74 17.85 -47.35
CA LYS A 116 4.47 17.14 -47.21
C LYS A 116 4.14 16.93 -45.73
N GLY A 117 3.12 17.63 -45.26
CA GLY A 117 2.16 17.10 -44.28
C GLY A 117 2.45 17.38 -42.81
N MET A 118 1.98 18.54 -42.32
CA MET A 118 1.70 18.76 -40.91
C MET A 118 0.24 18.35 -40.65
N GLN A 119 0.00 17.16 -40.09
CA GLN A 119 -1.27 16.74 -39.46
C GLN A 119 -0.98 15.55 -38.53
N GLN A 120 -1.14 15.74 -37.21
CA GLN A 120 -1.10 14.68 -36.18
C GLN A 120 -2.43 13.89 -36.22
N PRO A 121 -2.56 12.71 -35.58
CA PRO A 121 -1.75 11.50 -35.59
C PRO A 121 -2.58 10.37 -36.26
N ALA A 122 -2.57 10.28 -37.58
CA ALA A 122 -3.24 9.20 -38.33
C ALA A 122 -2.28 8.08 -38.77
N GLU A 123 -1.03 8.08 -38.30
CA GLU A 123 -0.01 7.09 -38.68
C GLU A 123 0.06 5.87 -37.73
N TRP A 124 -0.72 5.85 -36.64
CA TRP A 124 -0.78 4.71 -35.71
C TRP A 124 -1.61 3.53 -36.23
N GLU A 125 -2.43 3.72 -37.28
CA GLU A 125 -3.13 2.61 -37.94
C GLU A 125 -2.31 2.13 -39.14
N GLY A 126 -1.28 1.32 -38.88
CA GLY A 126 -0.59 0.56 -39.93
C GLY A 126 0.93 0.54 -39.87
N SER A 127 1.57 1.48 -39.16
CA SER A 127 3.04 1.48 -38.95
C SER A 127 3.47 0.80 -37.66
N HIS A 128 2.80 -0.29 -37.31
CA HIS A 128 3.20 -1.10 -36.18
C HIS A 128 4.40 -2.00 -36.56
N PRO A 129 5.51 -2.01 -35.78
CA PRO A 129 6.65 -2.89 -36.06
C PRO A 129 6.33 -4.38 -35.81
N TRP A 130 5.16 -4.66 -35.24
CA TRP A 130 4.63 -5.99 -35.00
C TRP A 130 3.55 -6.34 -36.03
N LYS A 131 3.59 -7.59 -36.48
CA LYS A 131 2.61 -8.19 -37.39
C LYS A 131 1.18 -8.03 -36.80
N PRO A 132 0.16 -7.64 -37.60
CA PRO A 132 -1.22 -7.58 -37.15
C PRO A 132 -1.71 -8.93 -36.62
N TRP A 133 -2.50 -8.89 -35.54
CA TRP A 133 -3.06 -10.08 -34.91
C TRP A 133 -4.04 -10.78 -35.85
N ASP A 134 -3.68 -11.98 -36.28
CA ASP A 134 -4.49 -12.84 -37.14
C ASP A 134 -5.22 -13.86 -36.26
N ARG A 135 -6.55 -13.75 -36.17
CA ARG A 135 -7.37 -14.63 -35.33
C ARG A 135 -7.18 -16.11 -35.67
N GLU A 136 -6.95 -16.49 -36.92
CA GLU A 136 -6.84 -17.91 -37.27
C GLU A 136 -5.45 -18.47 -36.95
N LYS A 137 -4.41 -17.63 -36.93
CA LYS A 137 -3.02 -18.05 -36.70
C LYS A 137 -2.55 -17.83 -35.28
N ASP A 138 -2.99 -16.74 -34.66
CA ASP A 138 -2.48 -16.27 -33.38
C ASP A 138 -3.41 -16.68 -32.22
N LEU A 139 -4.68 -17.05 -32.46
CA LEU A 139 -5.59 -17.59 -31.43
C LEU A 139 -5.13 -18.93 -30.87
N THR A 140 -4.37 -19.69 -31.65
CA THR A 140 -3.85 -21.00 -31.25
C THR A 140 -2.40 -20.95 -30.75
N ALA A 141 -1.87 -19.76 -30.43
CA ALA A 141 -0.52 -19.62 -29.89
C ALA A 141 -0.32 -20.51 -28.65
N GLY A 142 0.26 -21.69 -28.88
CA GLY A 142 0.81 -22.58 -27.88
C GLY A 142 -0.15 -23.08 -26.82
N ARG A 143 -1.15 -23.91 -27.16
CA ARG A 143 -1.50 -24.97 -26.19
C ARG A 143 -0.29 -25.91 -26.12
N GLN A 144 0.61 -25.68 -25.15
CA GLN A 144 1.59 -26.70 -24.81
C GLN A 144 0.80 -27.98 -24.51
N LYS A 145 1.06 -29.03 -25.28
CA LYS A 145 0.59 -30.38 -24.95
C LYS A 145 1.35 -30.84 -23.71
N VAL A 146 0.92 -30.34 -22.55
CA VAL A 146 1.38 -30.84 -21.26
C VAL A 146 0.66 -32.14 -20.99
N ASN A 147 1.41 -33.24 -20.90
CA ASN A 147 0.87 -34.50 -20.42
C ASN A 147 0.75 -34.38 -18.90
N LEU A 148 -0.43 -33.97 -18.43
CA LEU A 148 -0.72 -33.95 -17.00
C LEU A 148 -0.98 -35.40 -16.54
N ASP A 149 0.01 -36.00 -15.91
CA ASP A 149 -0.14 -37.30 -15.26
C ASP A 149 -0.92 -37.12 -13.94
N ALA A 150 -2.16 -37.60 -13.92
CA ALA A 150 -3.07 -37.46 -12.78
C ALA A 150 -2.49 -38.09 -11.49
N SER A 151 -1.70 -39.17 -11.61
CA SER A 151 -1.08 -39.85 -10.47
C SER A 151 -0.03 -38.97 -9.80
N LYS A 152 0.86 -38.34 -10.57
CA LYS A 152 1.88 -37.40 -10.06
C LYS A 152 1.28 -36.14 -9.46
N MET A 153 0.18 -35.65 -10.03
CA MET A 153 -0.56 -34.51 -9.49
C MET A 153 -1.15 -34.83 -8.11
N ARG A 154 -1.67 -36.05 -7.94
CA ARG A 154 -2.22 -36.53 -6.66
C ARG A 154 -1.12 -36.71 -5.61
N GLU A 155 0.03 -37.27 -5.98
CA GLU A 155 1.17 -37.47 -5.08
C GLU A 155 1.68 -36.15 -4.47
N GLY A 156 1.81 -35.09 -5.29
CA GLY A 156 2.21 -33.76 -4.81
C GLY A 156 1.19 -33.08 -3.91
N LEU A 157 -0.10 -33.40 -4.07
CA LEU A 157 -1.17 -32.89 -3.21
C LEU A 157 -1.24 -33.66 -1.89
N GLU A 158 -1.20 -35.00 -1.93
CA GLU A 158 -1.28 -35.84 -0.73
C GLU A 158 -0.08 -35.61 0.20
N SER A 159 1.13 -35.40 -0.32
CA SER A 159 2.31 -35.12 0.51
C SER A 159 2.16 -33.85 1.37
N ARG A 160 1.49 -32.81 0.85
CA ARG A 160 1.38 -31.51 1.55
C ARG A 160 0.17 -31.43 2.49
N PHE A 161 -0.88 -32.20 2.23
CA PHE A 161 -2.13 -32.16 2.99
C PHE A 161 -2.33 -33.36 3.93
N SER A 162 -1.52 -34.42 3.85
CA SER A 162 -1.63 -35.59 4.75
C SER A 162 -0.98 -35.39 6.12
N ALA A 163 -0.19 -34.33 6.32
CA ALA A 163 0.59 -34.14 7.56
C ALA A 163 -0.18 -33.51 8.74
N SER A 164 -1.49 -33.32 8.65
CA SER A 164 -2.26 -32.79 9.80
C SER A 164 -3.70 -33.31 9.86
N HIS A 165 -3.87 -34.62 10.00
CA HIS A 165 -5.12 -35.19 10.52
C HIS A 165 -5.01 -35.28 12.05
N GLN A 166 -4.98 -34.12 12.74
CA GLN A 166 -5.20 -34.07 14.18
C GLN A 166 -6.71 -34.03 14.43
N GLU A 167 -7.29 -35.21 14.70
CA GLU A 167 -8.64 -35.31 15.24
C GLU A 167 -8.66 -34.71 16.65
N SER A 168 -9.29 -33.54 16.81
CA SER A 168 -9.61 -33.01 18.13
C SER A 168 -10.85 -33.72 18.64
N SER A 169 -10.64 -34.74 19.47
CA SER A 169 -11.69 -35.42 20.21
C SER A 169 -12.08 -34.56 21.41
N PHE A 170 -13.28 -33.98 21.40
CA PHE A 170 -13.88 -33.36 22.58
C PHE A 170 -14.76 -34.40 23.28
N LEU A 171 -14.28 -34.89 24.43
CA LEU A 171 -15.04 -35.65 25.44
C LEU A 171 -15.41 -34.70 26.58
#